data_AF-A0A1Y2R1S2-F1
#
_entry.id   AF-A0A1Y2R1S2-F1
#
_cell.length_a   1.000
_cell.length_b   1.000
_cell.length_c   1.000
_cell.angle_alpha   90.00
_cell.angle_beta   90.00
_cell.angle_gamma   90.00
#
_symmetry.space_group_name_H-M   'P 1'
#
loop_
_entity.id
_entity.type
_entity.pdbx_description
1 polymer ?
#
loop_
_entity_poly.entity_id
_entity_poly.type
_entity_poly.pdbx_seq_one_letter_code
_entity_poly.pdbx_strand_id
1 'polypeptide(L)'
;MKKFILPLIVLSFIGCAGKDTWTKDYLVNDCLKEFTKRNEEQKMFNTMQLANLCDCASDRMLVKYKSKREFDKDKDGASQIGSECAQEIMQK
;
A
#
# COMPACT_ATOMS: atom_id res chain seq x y z
N MET A 1 -29.49 25.55 43.88
CA MET A 1 -28.28 26.37 43.61
C MET A 1 -27.09 25.45 43.78
N LYS A 2 -26.11 25.26 42.89
CA LYS A 2 -25.61 25.95 41.69
C LYS A 2 -25.12 24.85 40.74
N LYS A 3 -25.48 24.96 39.46
CA LYS A 3 -24.95 24.17 38.36
C LYS A 3 -23.49 24.54 38.17
N PHE A 4 -22.57 23.57 38.18
CA PHE A 4 -21.22 23.76 37.66
C PHE A 4 -20.99 22.74 36.55
N ILE A 5 -21.30 23.22 35.34
CA ILE A 5 -20.94 22.62 34.06
C ILE A 5 -19.44 22.91 33.90
N LEU A 6 -18.58 21.90 34.03
CA LEU A 6 -17.17 22.03 33.68
C LEU A 6 -17.00 21.78 32.17
N PRO A 7 -16.22 22.61 31.47
CA PRO A 7 -16.26 22.73 30.03
C PRO A 7 -15.55 21.56 29.36
N LEU A 8 -16.13 21.14 28.23
CA LEU A 8 -15.50 20.33 27.19
C LEU A 8 -14.09 20.87 26.92
N ILE A 9 -13.07 20.13 27.33
CA ILE A 9 -11.77 20.21 26.71
C ILE A 9 -11.94 19.62 25.32
N VAL A 10 -12.18 20.51 24.37
CA VAL A 10 -12.12 20.24 22.94
C VAL A 10 -10.74 19.68 22.67
N LEU A 11 -10.66 18.37 22.47
CA LEU A 11 -9.53 17.71 21.86
C LEU A 11 -9.34 18.39 20.50
N SER A 12 -8.39 19.31 20.45
CA SER A 12 -7.83 19.84 19.22
C SER A 12 -7.44 18.64 18.36
N PHE A 13 -8.28 18.33 17.38
CA PHE A 13 -7.91 17.47 16.26
C PHE A 13 -6.80 18.21 15.52
N ILE A 14 -5.58 17.98 15.99
CA ILE A 14 -4.35 18.24 15.27
C ILE A 14 -4.61 17.71 13.87
N GLY A 15 -4.65 18.62 12.89
CA GLY A 15 -4.92 18.30 11.51
C GLY A 15 -4.04 17.13 11.11
N CYS A 16 -4.68 15.99 10.80
CA CYS A 16 -4.02 14.88 10.16
C CYS A 16 -3.70 15.32 8.74
N ALA A 17 -2.57 16.01 8.59
CA ALA A 17 -1.83 16.11 7.34
C ALA A 17 -1.88 14.74 6.67
N GLY A 18 -2.32 14.70 5.41
CA GLY A 18 -2.55 13.47 4.65
C GLY A 18 -1.37 12.52 4.78
N LYS A 19 -1.51 11.55 5.69
CA LYS A 19 -0.64 10.39 5.74
C LYS A 19 -1.07 9.57 4.56
N ASP A 20 -0.16 9.30 3.63
CA ASP A 20 -0.30 8.19 2.68
C ASP A 20 -0.84 7.00 3.48
N THR A 21 -2.13 6.71 3.33
CA THR A 21 -2.78 5.69 4.13
C THR A 21 -2.27 4.36 3.61
N TRP A 22 -1.75 3.52 4.50
CA TRP A 22 -1.26 2.19 4.16
C TRP A 22 -2.45 1.27 3.87
N THR A 23 -3.03 1.42 2.68
CA THR A 23 -4.23 0.74 2.21
C THR A 23 -3.95 -0.02 0.93
N LYS A 24 -4.85 -0.94 0.57
CA LYS A 24 -4.74 -1.72 -0.67
C LYS A 24 -4.72 -0.81 -1.88
N ASP A 25 -5.65 0.14 -1.95
CA ASP A 25 -5.75 1.09 -3.06
C ASP A 25 -4.49 1.93 -3.23
N TYR A 26 -3.88 2.38 -2.13
CA TYR A 26 -2.62 3.11 -2.19
C TYR A 26 -1.51 2.25 -2.84
N LEU A 27 -1.36 1.01 -2.37
CA LEU A 27 -0.32 0.09 -2.82
C LEU A 27 -0.52 -0.36 -4.27
N VAL A 28 -1.76 -0.68 -4.66
CA VAL A 28 -2.08 -1.07 -6.03
C VAL A 28 -1.78 0.07 -6.99
N ASN A 29 -2.20 1.31 -6.67
CA ASN A 29 -1.97 2.47 -7.51
C ASN A 29 -0.47 2.81 -7.60
N ASP A 30 0.26 2.72 -6.49
CA ASP A 30 1.71 2.94 -6.47
C ASP A 30 2.44 1.90 -7.34
N CYS A 31 2.10 0.62 -7.17
CA CYS A 31 2.64 -0.47 -7.99
C CYS A 31 2.34 -0.26 -9.49
N LEU A 32 1.08 0.01 -9.85
CA LEU A 32 0.68 0.24 -11.24
C LEU A 32 1.43 1.43 -11.84
N LYS A 33 1.59 2.52 -11.10
CA LYS A 33 2.30 3.71 -11.57
C LYS A 33 3.78 3.43 -11.85
N GLU A 34 4.44 2.70 -10.97
CA GLU A 34 5.87 2.37 -11.11
C GLU A 34 6.12 1.30 -12.18
N PHE A 35 5.27 0.27 -12.23
CA PHE A 35 5.44 -0.85 -13.14
C PHE A 35 4.88 -0.61 -14.54
N THR A 36 3.85 0.23 -14.73
CA THR A 36 3.35 0.53 -16.09
C THR A 36 4.46 1.10 -16.95
N LYS A 37 5.25 2.04 -16.42
CA LYS A 37 6.40 2.62 -17.14
C LYS A 37 7.45 1.58 -17.52
N ARG A 38 7.83 0.71 -16.57
CA ARG A 38 8.84 -0.34 -16.81
C ARG A 38 8.31 -1.44 -17.75
N ASN A 39 7.02 -1.73 -17.69
CA ASN A 39 6.38 -2.75 -18.49
C ASN A 39 6.13 -2.29 -19.93
N GLU A 40 5.91 -1.00 -20.18
CA GLU A 40 5.88 -0.44 -21.54
C GLU A 40 7.21 -0.65 -22.27
N GLU A 41 8.34 -0.60 -21.56
CA GLU A 41 9.68 -0.83 -22.12
C GLU A 41 9.97 -2.31 -22.36
N GLN A 42 9.58 -3.20 -21.45
CA GLN A 42 9.98 -4.61 -21.47
C GLN A 42 8.89 -5.58 -21.95
N LYS A 43 7.63 -5.13 -22.03
CA LYS A 43 6.44 -5.91 -22.42
C LYS A 43 6.32 -7.26 -21.70
N MET A 44 6.71 -7.31 -20.43
CA MET A 44 6.75 -8.55 -19.64
C MET A 44 5.36 -9.07 -19.29
N PHE A 45 4.41 -8.16 -19.03
CA PHE A 45 3.04 -8.49 -18.64
C PHE A 45 2.06 -7.74 -19.52
N ASN A 46 0.92 -8.36 -19.84
CA ASN A 46 -0.21 -7.60 -20.37
C ASN A 46 -0.88 -6.79 -19.24
N THR A 47 -1.78 -5.86 -19.58
CA THR A 47 -2.46 -4.98 -18.61
C THR A 47 -3.18 -5.76 -17.50
N MET A 48 -3.81 -6.88 -17.84
CA MET A 48 -4.53 -7.71 -16.87
C MET A 48 -3.57 -8.44 -15.92
N GLN A 49 -2.47 -9.00 -16.46
CA GLN A 49 -1.43 -9.63 -15.66
C GLN A 49 -0.74 -8.63 -14.73
N LEU A 50 -0.49 -7.41 -15.21
CA LEU A 50 0.08 -6.35 -14.39
C LEU A 50 -0.86 -5.92 -13.26
N ALA A 51 -2.16 -5.79 -13.54
CA ALA A 51 -3.16 -5.52 -12.51
C ALA A 51 -3.21 -6.63 -11.45
N ASN A 52 -3.22 -7.89 -11.89
CA ASN A 52 -3.24 -9.05 -10.98
C ASN A 52 -1.95 -9.16 -10.16
N LEU A 53 -0.80 -8.82 -10.75
CA LEU A 53 0.49 -8.75 -10.05
C LEU A 53 0.44 -7.71 -8.92
N CYS A 54 -0.01 -6.48 -9.23
CA CYS A 54 -0.09 -5.41 -8.24
C CYS A 54 -1.14 -5.69 -7.16
N ASP A 55 -2.26 -6.34 -7.50
CA ASP A 55 -3.26 -6.76 -6.53
C ASP A 55 -2.70 -7.81 -5.55
N CYS A 56 -2.04 -8.85 -6.08
CA CYS A 56 -1.39 -9.90 -5.28
C CYS A 56 -0.33 -9.31 -4.35
N ALA A 57 0.55 -8.46 -4.89
CA ALA A 57 1.61 -7.86 -4.11
C ALA A 57 1.03 -7.00 -2.98
N SER A 58 0.00 -6.20 -3.28
CA SER A 58 -0.64 -5.33 -2.29
C SER A 58 -1.29 -6.11 -1.15
N ASP A 59 -1.98 -7.21 -1.44
CA ASP A 59 -2.57 -8.08 -0.40
C ASP A 59 -1.49 -8.64 0.53
N ARG A 60 -0.40 -9.16 -0.02
CA ARG A 60 0.70 -9.72 0.78
C ARG A 60 1.45 -8.65 1.57
N MET A 61 1.60 -7.45 1.01
CA MET A 61 2.23 -6.32 1.70
C MET A 61 1.41 -5.87 2.90
N LEU A 62 0.08 -5.83 2.80
CA LEU A 62 -0.79 -5.48 3.93
C LEU A 62 -0.82 -6.53 5.03
N VAL A 63 -0.67 -7.81 4.67
CA VAL A 63 -0.56 -8.90 5.64
C VAL A 63 0.78 -8.84 6.36
N LYS A 64 1.88 -8.61 5.64
CA LYS A 64 3.24 -8.66 6.21
C LYS A 64 3.61 -7.38 6.96
N TYR A 65 3.30 -6.22 6.40
CA TYR A 65 3.73 -4.91 6.92
C TYR A 65 2.54 -4.11 7.41
N LYS A 66 2.62 -3.59 8.63
CA LYS A 66 1.54 -2.78 9.24
C LYS A 66 1.60 -1.31 8.81
N SER A 67 2.71 -0.89 8.21
CA SER A 67 2.91 0.49 7.77
C SER A 67 4.01 0.59 6.71
N LYS A 68 3.99 1.69 5.97
CA LYS A 68 5.05 2.08 5.02
C LYS A 68 6.45 2.06 5.65
N ARG A 69 6.58 2.49 6.90
CA ARG A 69 7.87 2.50 7.61
C ARG A 69 8.44 1.10 7.84
N GLU A 70 7.59 0.09 8.04
CA GLU A 70 8.04 -1.30 8.17
C GLU A 70 8.48 -1.84 6.82
N PHE A 71 7.69 -1.60 5.78
CA PHE A 71 8.04 -1.91 4.40
C PHE A 71 9.38 -1.27 3.97
N ASP A 72 9.59 0.02 4.26
CA ASP A 72 10.80 0.76 3.88
C ASP A 72 12.09 0.19 4.49
N LYS A 73 11.97 -0.54 5.61
CA LYS A 73 13.09 -1.19 6.31
C LYS A 73 13.37 -2.61 5.81
N ASP A 74 12.43 -3.23 5.09
CA ASP A 74 12.53 -4.61 4.61
C ASP A 74 12.30 -4.68 3.09
N LYS A 75 13.20 -4.03 2.35
CA LYS A 75 13.14 -4.00 0.88
C LYS A 75 13.32 -5.39 0.25
N ASP A 76 14.11 -6.26 0.89
CA ASP A 76 14.32 -7.62 0.43
C ASP A 76 13.04 -8.45 0.55
N GLY A 77 12.36 -8.35 1.69
CA GLY A 77 11.06 -8.99 1.89
C GLY A 77 9.98 -8.46 0.95
N ALA A 78 10.01 -7.16 0.64
CA ALA A 78 9.12 -6.56 -0.35
C ALA A 78 9.39 -7.07 -1.78
N SER A 79 10.67 -7.16 -2.16
CA SER A 79 11.10 -7.70 -3.45
C SER A 79 10.72 -9.18 -3.61
N GLN A 80 10.85 -9.95 -2.53
CA GLN A 80 10.44 -11.36 -2.50
C GLN A 80 8.93 -11.51 -2.75
N ILE A 81 8.09 -10.72 -2.08
CA ILE A 81 6.63 -10.71 -2.33
C ILE A 81 6.33 -10.43 -3.81
N GLY A 82 6.98 -9.42 -4.40
CA GLY A 82 6.80 -9.09 -5.81
C GLY A 82 7.21 -10.23 -6.74
N SER A 83 8.33 -10.90 -6.44
CA SER A 83 8.84 -12.03 -7.22
C SER A 83 7.93 -13.25 -7.14
N GLU A 84 7.43 -13.58 -5.95
CA GLU A 84 6.47 -14.69 -5.75
C GLU A 84 5.16 -14.43 -6.51
N CYS A 85 4.60 -13.22 -6.39
CA CYS A 85 3.39 -12.86 -7.15
C CYS A 85 3.64 -12.89 -8.66
N ALA A 86 4.80 -12.43 -9.14
CA ALA A 86 5.15 -12.49 -10.56
C ALA A 86 5.23 -13.94 -11.06
N GLN A 87 5.86 -14.84 -10.29
CA GLN A 87 5.91 -16.26 -10.60
C GLN A 87 4.51 -16.88 -10.68
N GLU A 88 3.63 -16.56 -9.74
CA GLU A 88 2.24 -17.05 -9.74
C GLU A 88 1.43 -16.57 -10.95
N ILE A 89 1.67 -15.34 -11.42
CA ILE A 89 1.02 -14.82 -12.63
C ILE A 89 1.59 -15.43 -13.91
N MET A 90 2.89 -15.74 -13.95
CA MET A 90 3.51 -16.38 -15.13
C MET A 90 3.20 -17.88 -15.23
N GLN A 91 2.88 -18.54 -14.12
CA GLN A 91 2.54 -19.97 -14.07
C GLN A 91 1.04 -20.25 -14.32
N LYS A 92 0.20 -19.22 -14.42
CA LYS A 92 -1.23 -19.30 -14.73
C LYS A 92 -1.49 -19.05 -16.22
#